data_AF-A0A3N7E605-F1
#
_entry.id   AF-A0A3N7E605-F1
#
_cell.length_a   1.000
_cell.length_b   1.000
_cell.length_c   1.000
_cell.angle_alpha   90.00
_cell.angle_beta   90.00
_cell.angle_gamma   90.00
#
_symmetry.space_group_name_H-M   'P 1'
#
loop_
_entity.id
_entity.type
_entity.pdbx_description
1 polymer ?
#
loop_
_entity_poly.entity_id
_entity_poly.type
_entity_poly.pdbx_seq_one_letter_code
_entity_poly.pdbx_strand_id
1 'polypeptide(L)'
;MYLRTLDIHGFKCFGVPFTIDFHDGLNVLVGENGAGKTGVIAAVRQIFNDSESGKRLINERDFHRGFHEAAVAAQRIDIRATFSDLDENDAIAFRDWCGNEEEAKLTFTALNLESRGRFKSQLYGGYAHAAALETETLDLIHCIYLPPLRDAETKLRDGRQSRLARLLKALCRKELNAARKEGKLHPLEERVGAFNQELSASDDYAIKQANERIGNSLRAALGMHLSQNTLIQFSEVVSKPARRVVLHHGGERRDFISHQEKNSSPGIFE
;
A
#
# COMPACT_ATOMS: atom_id res chain seq x y z
N MET A 1 -2.25 12.60 18.96
CA MET A 1 -1.50 13.24 17.86
C MET A 1 -2.39 13.49 16.64
N TYR A 2 -2.32 14.68 16.04
CA TYR A 2 -2.96 15.02 14.75
C TYR A 2 -2.01 15.83 13.84
N LEU A 3 -2.27 15.86 12.53
CA LEU A 3 -1.57 16.76 11.60
C LEU A 3 -2.05 18.19 11.87
N ARG A 4 -1.20 19.07 12.37
CA ARG A 4 -1.53 20.47 12.69
C ARG A 4 -1.30 21.40 11.52
N THR A 5 -0.18 21.29 10.83
CA THR A 5 0.13 22.17 9.70
C THR A 5 0.73 21.41 8.52
N LEU A 6 0.48 21.92 7.33
CA LEU A 6 1.12 21.46 6.10
C LEU A 6 1.66 22.66 5.31
N ASP A 7 2.99 22.75 5.23
CA ASP A 7 3.69 23.71 4.38
C ASP A 7 3.96 23.09 3.02
N ILE A 8 3.65 23.81 1.94
CA ILE A 8 3.80 23.35 0.57
C ILE A 8 4.48 24.43 -0.27
N HIS A 9 5.52 24.04 -1.01
CA HIS A 9 6.22 24.92 -1.93
C HIS A 9 6.72 24.16 -3.17
N GLY A 10 6.58 24.77 -4.34
CA GLY A 10 7.02 24.20 -5.62
C GLY A 10 6.20 23.00 -6.11
N PHE A 11 5.06 22.70 -5.49
CA PHE A 11 4.24 21.51 -5.79
C PHE A 11 2.92 21.88 -6.48
N LYS A 12 2.66 21.33 -7.67
CA LYS A 12 1.42 21.54 -8.43
C LYS A 12 1.03 23.01 -8.58
N CYS A 13 -0.04 23.47 -7.92
CA CYS A 13 -0.51 24.86 -7.97
C CYS A 13 0.20 25.78 -6.96
N PHE A 14 1.01 25.24 -6.05
CA PHE A 14 1.68 25.99 -4.99
C PHE A 14 3.07 26.45 -5.44
N GLY A 15 3.12 27.51 -6.24
CA GLY A 15 4.37 28.11 -6.71
C GLY A 15 5.09 28.96 -5.67
N VAL A 16 4.33 29.58 -4.78
CA VAL A 16 4.83 30.32 -3.61
C VAL A 16 4.59 29.49 -2.34
N PRO A 17 5.33 29.74 -1.24
CA PRO A 17 5.09 29.07 0.03
C PRO A 17 3.63 29.22 0.47
N PHE A 18 2.99 28.10 0.75
CA PHE A 18 1.61 28.00 1.20
C PHE A 18 1.55 27.14 2.45
N THR A 19 0.91 27.65 3.49
CA THR A 19 0.69 26.93 4.75
C THR A 19 -0.80 26.77 4.98
N ILE A 20 -1.21 25.57 5.37
CA ILE A 20 -2.58 25.30 5.82
C ILE A 20 -2.56 24.68 7.20
N ASP A 21 -3.43 25.22 8.06
CA ASP A 21 -3.67 24.72 9.40
C ASP A 21 -4.82 23.73 9.41
N PHE A 22 -4.69 22.71 10.25
CA PHE A 22 -5.68 21.68 10.50
C PHE A 22 -5.98 21.65 12.00
N HIS A 23 -7.20 21.27 12.33
CA HIS A 23 -7.65 21.03 13.69
C HIS A 23 -7.70 19.54 13.98
N ASP A 24 -7.69 19.18 15.26
CA ASP A 24 -7.99 17.81 15.67
C ASP A 24 -9.41 17.40 15.21
N GLY A 25 -9.55 16.15 14.79
CA GLY A 25 -10.79 15.61 14.24
C GLY A 25 -11.06 15.99 12.78
N LEU A 26 -12.21 16.61 12.53
CA LEU A 26 -12.75 16.78 11.18
C LEU A 26 -12.35 18.13 10.56
N ASN A 27 -11.67 18.06 9.41
CA ASN A 27 -11.28 19.23 8.62
C ASN A 27 -12.04 19.24 7.28
N VAL A 28 -12.65 20.38 6.93
CA VAL A 28 -13.43 20.54 5.69
C VAL A 28 -12.78 21.61 4.80
N LEU A 29 -12.30 21.22 3.63
CA LEU A 29 -11.70 22.13 2.65
C LEU A 29 -12.76 22.63 1.66
N VAL A 30 -13.06 23.93 1.71
CA VAL A 30 -14.06 24.60 0.85
C VAL A 30 -13.37 25.63 -0.06
N GLY A 31 -13.88 25.78 -1.28
CA GLY A 31 -13.39 26.77 -2.24
C GLY A 31 -13.78 26.42 -3.67
N GLU A 32 -13.40 27.25 -4.63
CA GLU A 32 -13.72 27.06 -6.04
C GLU A 32 -12.97 25.89 -6.70
N ASN A 33 -13.47 25.40 -7.84
CA ASN A 33 -12.78 24.39 -8.62
C ASN A 33 -11.43 24.93 -9.10
N GLY A 34 -10.36 24.16 -8.91
CA GLY A 34 -9.00 24.61 -9.25
C GLY A 34 -8.30 25.44 -8.17
N ALA A 35 -8.97 25.83 -7.07
CA ALA A 35 -8.37 26.60 -5.97
C ALA A 35 -7.30 25.85 -5.14
N GLY A 36 -6.82 24.68 -5.59
CA GLY A 36 -5.75 23.94 -4.93
C GLY A 36 -6.17 22.92 -3.87
N LYS A 37 -7.47 22.74 -3.57
CA LYS A 37 -7.97 21.72 -2.62
C LYS A 37 -7.44 20.31 -2.89
N THR A 38 -7.54 19.85 -4.15
CA THR A 38 -7.00 18.55 -4.57
C THR A 38 -5.47 18.52 -4.48
N GLY A 39 -4.81 19.68 -4.63
CA GLY A 39 -3.38 19.84 -4.44
C GLY A 39 -2.96 19.60 -2.99
N VAL A 40 -3.69 20.14 -2.00
CA VAL A 40 -3.45 19.89 -0.57
C VAL A 40 -3.55 18.39 -0.27
N ILE A 41 -4.61 17.73 -0.73
CA ILE A 41 -4.79 16.29 -0.55
C ILE A 41 -3.66 15.50 -1.22
N ALA A 42 -3.23 15.92 -2.42
CA ALA A 42 -2.12 15.29 -3.11
C ALA A 42 -0.78 15.46 -2.37
N ALA A 43 -0.57 16.58 -1.68
CA ALA A 43 0.62 16.84 -0.87
C ALA A 43 0.64 15.94 0.37
N VAL A 44 -0.49 15.78 1.07
CA VAL A 44 -0.65 14.80 2.16
C VAL A 44 -0.30 13.38 1.65
N ARG A 45 -0.89 12.97 0.52
CA ARG A 45 -0.60 11.66 -0.11
C ARG A 45 0.83 11.49 -0.61
N GLN A 46 1.59 12.59 -0.77
CA GLN A 46 2.99 12.52 -1.19
C GLN A 46 3.91 12.22 0.00
N ILE A 47 3.55 12.71 1.19
CA ILE A 47 4.29 12.47 2.43
C ILE A 47 4.01 11.06 2.97
N PHE A 48 2.73 10.65 2.99
CA PHE A 48 2.33 9.36 3.56
C PHE A 48 2.21 8.27 2.51
N ASN A 49 2.51 7.04 2.89
CA ASN A 49 2.16 5.88 2.08
C ASN A 49 0.64 5.73 2.09
N ASP A 50 -0.02 6.11 0.99
CA ASP A 50 -1.45 5.84 0.89
C ASP A 50 -1.66 4.34 0.72
N SER A 51 -2.69 3.87 1.41
CA SER A 51 -2.95 2.44 1.54
C SER A 51 -3.23 1.77 0.16
N GLU A 52 -3.67 2.53 -0.84
CA GLU A 52 -4.11 2.05 -2.17
C GLU A 52 -2.95 1.84 -3.17
N SER A 53 -1.98 2.74 -3.19
CA SER A 53 -0.96 2.86 -4.25
C SER A 53 0.46 2.62 -3.74
N GLY A 54 0.64 2.57 -2.42
CA GLY A 54 1.96 2.62 -1.79
C GLY A 54 2.58 4.01 -1.96
N LYS A 55 3.92 4.07 -1.99
CA LYS A 55 4.66 5.32 -2.12
C LYS A 55 4.41 5.97 -3.48
N ARG A 56 3.82 7.17 -3.49
CA ARG A 56 3.58 7.95 -4.72
C ARG A 56 4.90 8.41 -5.34
N LEU A 57 5.13 8.03 -6.61
CA LEU A 57 6.24 8.54 -7.41
C LEU A 57 5.96 9.98 -7.86
N ILE A 58 6.97 10.84 -7.75
CA ILE A 58 6.95 12.20 -8.31
C ILE A 58 7.12 12.11 -9.82
N ASN A 59 6.34 12.92 -10.54
CA ASN A 59 6.47 13.12 -11.98
C ASN A 59 6.75 14.60 -12.28
N GLU A 60 7.17 14.90 -13.52
CA GLU A 60 7.43 16.26 -13.99
C GLU A 60 6.25 17.22 -13.73
N ARG A 61 5.01 16.73 -13.90
CA ARG A 61 3.77 17.49 -13.68
C ARG A 61 3.49 17.85 -12.21
N ASP A 62 4.25 17.30 -11.28
CA ASP A 62 4.12 17.65 -9.86
C ASP A 62 4.95 18.87 -9.49
N PHE A 63 5.96 19.24 -10.28
CA PHE A 63 6.69 20.50 -10.10
C PHE A 63 5.81 21.64 -10.58
N HIS A 64 5.66 22.67 -9.75
CA HIS A 64 4.85 23.83 -10.09
C HIS A 64 5.38 24.48 -11.37
N ARG A 65 4.46 24.85 -12.26
CA ARG A 65 4.76 25.63 -13.46
C ARG A 65 3.72 26.73 -13.58
N GLY A 66 4.16 27.97 -13.73
CA GLY A 66 3.27 29.12 -13.92
C GLY A 66 2.48 29.03 -15.24
N PHE A 67 1.43 29.82 -15.37
CA PHE A 67 0.52 29.80 -16.52
C PHE A 67 0.98 30.66 -17.72
N HIS A 68 2.26 31.03 -17.78
CA HIS A 68 2.82 31.88 -18.83
C HIS A 68 3.67 31.07 -19.81
N GLU A 69 3.77 31.54 -21.06
CA GLU A 69 4.34 30.80 -22.19
C GLU A 69 5.82 30.35 -21.98
N ALA A 70 6.58 31.12 -21.19
CA ALA A 70 7.97 30.81 -20.82
C ALA A 70 8.13 30.30 -19.38
N ALA A 71 7.05 29.88 -18.71
CA ALA A 71 7.12 29.43 -17.33
C ALA A 71 7.98 28.16 -17.23
N VAL A 72 9.00 28.23 -16.37
CA VAL A 72 9.88 27.11 -16.04
C VAL A 72 9.28 26.36 -14.85
N ALA A 73 9.41 25.04 -14.85
CA ALA A 73 9.01 24.23 -13.71
C ALA A 73 9.88 24.55 -12.47
N ALA A 74 9.30 24.43 -11.29
CA ALA A 74 10.00 24.61 -10.03
C ALA A 74 11.22 23.67 -9.97
N GLN A 75 12.33 24.18 -9.45
CA GLN A 75 13.57 23.40 -9.31
C GLN A 75 13.50 22.38 -8.16
N ARG A 76 12.58 22.61 -7.22
CA ARG A 76 12.43 21.81 -6.01
C ARG A 76 10.98 21.83 -5.54
N ILE A 77 10.55 20.70 -4.97
CA ILE A 77 9.33 20.56 -4.18
C ILE A 77 9.74 20.43 -2.72
N ASP A 78 9.05 21.16 -1.85
CA ASP A 78 9.12 21.04 -0.40
C ASP A 78 7.72 20.86 0.15
N ILE A 79 7.50 19.79 0.90
CA ILE A 79 6.25 19.54 1.61
C ILE A 79 6.61 19.16 3.05
N ARG A 80 6.14 19.92 4.02
CA ARG A 80 6.43 19.68 5.44
C ARG A 80 5.12 19.52 6.20
N ALA A 81 4.99 18.39 6.89
CA ALA A 81 3.91 18.11 7.83
C ALA A 81 4.41 18.33 9.25
N THR A 82 3.62 19.05 10.05
CA THR A 82 3.86 19.23 11.49
C THR A 82 2.72 18.58 12.27
N PHE A 83 3.07 17.76 13.25
CA PHE A 83 2.13 17.08 14.13
C PHE A 83 2.20 17.64 15.54
N SER A 84 1.05 17.72 16.18
CA SER A 84 0.92 18.23 17.54
C SER A 84 0.01 17.34 18.37
N ASP A 85 -0.08 17.64 19.67
CA ASP A 85 -0.83 16.85 20.65
C ASP A 85 -0.35 15.39 20.70
N LEU A 86 0.98 15.20 20.77
CA LEU A 86 1.60 13.89 20.94
C LEU A 86 1.41 13.44 22.39
N ASP A 87 0.89 12.22 22.58
CA ASP A 87 0.90 11.60 23.90
C ASP A 87 2.30 11.05 24.26
N GLU A 88 2.46 10.50 25.46
CA GLU A 88 3.75 9.96 25.91
C GLU A 88 4.28 8.84 25.01
N ASN A 89 3.40 8.00 24.46
CA ASN A 89 3.80 6.91 23.57
C ASN A 89 4.19 7.45 22.19
N ASP A 90 3.44 8.43 21.68
CA ASP A 90 3.74 9.14 20.44
C ASP A 90 5.10 9.84 20.55
N ALA A 91 5.36 10.56 21.63
CA ALA A 91 6.64 11.24 21.86
C ALA A 91 7.84 10.28 21.90
N ILE A 92 7.64 9.06 22.43
CA ILE A 92 8.66 8.01 22.39
C ILE A 92 8.84 7.48 20.97
N ALA A 93 7.75 7.18 20.27
CA ALA A 93 7.77 6.59 18.93
C ALA A 93 8.32 7.55 17.86
N PHE A 94 8.02 8.84 17.98
CA PHE A 94 8.39 9.90 17.04
C PHE A 94 9.52 10.80 17.56
N ARG A 95 10.33 10.31 18.51
CA ARG A 95 11.42 11.09 19.14
C ARG A 95 12.33 11.78 18.11
N ASP A 96 12.72 11.07 17.06
CA ASP A 96 13.59 11.60 16.01
C ASP A 96 12.91 12.70 15.17
N TRP A 97 11.58 12.72 15.14
CA TRP A 97 10.80 13.72 14.42
C TRP A 97 10.57 14.97 15.27
N CYS A 98 10.47 14.80 16.58
CA CYS A 98 10.37 15.89 17.55
C CYS A 98 11.71 16.62 17.72
N GLY A 99 12.83 15.88 17.72
CA GLY A 99 14.11 16.45 18.11
C GLY A 99 14.06 16.92 19.56
N ASN A 100 14.15 18.24 19.77
CA ASN A 100 14.06 18.88 21.10
C ASN A 100 12.72 19.63 21.32
N GLU A 101 11.77 19.49 20.41
CA GLU A 101 10.52 20.24 20.40
C GLU A 101 9.33 19.34 20.78
N GLU A 102 8.20 19.92 21.17
CA GLU A 102 6.97 19.16 21.46
C GLU A 102 6.26 18.68 20.19
N GLU A 103 6.58 19.27 19.05
CA GLU A 103 5.96 18.96 17.75
C GLU A 103 6.86 18.09 16.89
N ALA A 104 6.28 17.03 16.32
CA ALA A 104 6.96 16.17 15.36
C ALA A 104 6.87 16.74 13.94
N LYS A 105 7.99 16.74 13.22
CA LYS A 105 8.05 17.20 11.82
C LYS A 105 8.45 16.11 10.86
N LEU A 106 7.80 16.09 9.70
CA LEU A 106 8.10 15.20 8.60
C LEU A 106 8.22 16.01 7.31
N THR A 107 9.37 15.94 6.65
CA THR A 107 9.66 16.75 5.46
C THR A 107 9.93 15.86 4.25
N PHE A 108 9.17 16.08 3.18
CA PHE A 108 9.39 15.54 1.86
C PHE A 108 10.03 16.60 0.95
N THR A 109 11.07 16.21 0.24
CA THR A 109 11.76 17.06 -0.74
C THR A 109 11.98 16.31 -2.05
N ALA A 110 11.87 17.00 -3.17
CA ALA A 110 12.24 16.46 -4.47
C ALA A 110 12.93 17.52 -5.32
N LEU A 111 14.03 17.16 -5.97
CA LEU A 111 14.71 18.02 -6.93
C LEU A 111 14.21 17.73 -8.34
N ASN A 112 14.06 18.76 -9.15
CA ASN A 112 13.76 18.65 -10.58
C ASN A 112 15.00 18.24 -11.38
N LEU A 113 15.57 17.11 -10.96
CA LEU A 113 16.72 16.46 -11.54
C LEU A 113 16.32 15.03 -11.80
N GLU A 114 15.94 14.76 -13.04
CA GLU A 114 15.57 13.43 -13.48
C GLU A 114 16.83 12.59 -13.74
N SER A 115 16.87 11.40 -13.15
CA SER A 115 17.90 10.39 -13.43
C SER A 115 17.22 9.05 -13.67
N ARG A 116 17.42 8.49 -14.86
CA ARG A 116 16.85 7.18 -15.27
C ARG A 116 15.33 7.08 -15.08
N GLY A 117 14.58 8.12 -15.44
CA GLY A 117 13.11 8.11 -15.32
C GLY A 117 12.58 8.40 -13.91
N ARG A 118 13.42 8.84 -12.97
CA ARG A 118 13.04 9.13 -11.58
C ARG A 118 13.64 10.43 -11.09
N PHE A 119 12.83 11.19 -10.37
CA PHE A 119 13.29 12.39 -9.67
C PHE A 119 13.94 12.03 -8.35
N LYS A 120 15.08 12.66 -8.04
CA LYS A 120 15.73 12.52 -6.73
C LYS A 120 14.83 13.12 -5.66
N SER A 121 14.32 12.27 -4.76
CA SER A 121 13.46 12.67 -3.64
C SER A 121 13.94 12.07 -2.33
N GLN A 122 13.63 12.75 -1.23
CA GLN A 122 14.00 12.36 0.11
C GLN A 122 12.84 12.64 1.06
N LEU A 123 12.64 11.75 2.02
CA LEU A 123 11.69 11.90 3.11
C LEU A 123 12.48 11.70 4.40
N TYR A 124 12.40 12.66 5.32
CA TYR A 124 13.09 12.58 6.60
C TYR A 124 12.23 13.19 7.71
N GLY A 125 12.35 12.62 8.90
CA GLY A 125 11.77 13.18 10.13
C GLY A 125 12.71 14.19 10.76
N GLY A 126 12.14 15.14 11.49
CA GLY A 126 12.88 16.12 12.28
C GLY A 126 13.01 17.49 11.61
N TYR A 127 13.59 18.42 12.38
CA TYR A 127 13.78 19.82 12.00
C TYR A 127 14.93 20.01 11.00
N ALA A 128 15.86 19.06 10.97
CA ALA A 128 16.99 19.03 10.06
C ALA A 128 17.15 17.65 9.43
N HIS A 129 17.79 17.61 8.26
CA HIS A 129 18.14 16.35 7.62
C HIS A 129 19.32 15.70 8.37
N ALA A 130 19.02 14.87 9.36
CA ALA A 130 20.03 14.18 10.16
C ALA A 130 20.18 12.71 9.74
N ALA A 131 19.07 12.00 9.53
CA ALA A 131 19.05 10.58 9.20
C ALA A 131 17.97 10.25 8.17
N ALA A 132 18.13 9.11 7.49
CA ALA A 132 17.07 8.54 6.66
C ALA A 132 15.92 8.09 7.56
N LEU A 133 14.68 8.28 7.09
CA LEU A 133 13.50 7.90 7.84
C LEU A 133 13.38 6.37 7.98
N GLU A 134 13.16 5.89 9.20
CA GLU A 134 12.78 4.51 9.46
C GLU A 134 11.36 4.24 8.94
N THR A 135 11.23 3.24 8.06
CA THR A 135 9.94 2.89 7.45
C THR A 135 8.92 2.45 8.50
N GLU A 136 9.37 1.79 9.56
CA GLU A 136 8.53 1.28 10.66
C GLU A 136 7.83 2.42 11.41
N THR A 137 8.54 3.53 11.69
CA THR A 137 7.97 4.72 12.31
C THR A 137 6.94 5.40 11.41
N LEU A 138 7.19 5.45 10.10
CA LEU A 138 6.21 6.00 9.15
C LEU A 138 4.93 5.15 9.09
N ASP A 139 5.06 3.82 9.19
CA ASP A 139 3.95 2.87 9.13
C ASP A 139 3.04 2.92 10.38
N LEU A 140 3.48 3.56 11.48
CA LEU A 140 2.63 3.90 12.62
C LEU A 140 1.53 4.91 12.24
N ILE A 141 1.77 5.75 11.23
CA ILE A 141 0.79 6.72 10.74
C ILE A 141 -0.05 6.09 9.61
N HIS A 142 -1.29 5.73 9.93
CA HIS A 142 -2.21 5.14 8.96
C HIS A 142 -2.95 6.21 8.14
N CYS A 143 -2.46 6.49 6.94
CA CYS A 143 -3.14 7.38 5.98
C CYS A 143 -4.10 6.59 5.07
N ILE A 144 -5.41 6.82 5.23
CA ILE A 144 -6.45 6.21 4.39
C ILE A 144 -7.01 7.27 3.44
N TYR A 145 -6.71 7.13 2.15
CA TYR A 145 -7.28 7.98 1.11
C TYR A 145 -8.54 7.38 0.50
N LEU A 146 -9.64 8.14 0.52
CA LEU A 146 -10.90 7.81 -0.12
C LEU A 146 -11.12 8.77 -1.31
N PRO A 147 -10.77 8.40 -2.56
CA PRO A 147 -11.08 9.24 -3.70
C PRO A 147 -12.59 9.32 -3.95
N PRO A 148 -13.04 10.27 -4.79
CA PRO A 148 -14.45 10.53 -5.03
C PRO A 148 -15.25 9.24 -5.28
N LEU A 149 -16.33 9.10 -4.52
CA LEU A 149 -17.26 7.97 -4.56
C LEU A 149 -18.18 7.99 -5.79
N ARG A 150 -17.81 8.73 -6.84
CA ARG A 150 -18.58 8.80 -8.10
C ARG A 150 -18.70 7.42 -8.75
N ASP A 151 -17.68 6.59 -8.58
CA ASP A 151 -17.67 5.16 -8.92
C ASP A 151 -17.61 4.30 -7.64
N ALA A 152 -18.41 4.65 -6.62
CA ALA A 152 -18.51 3.89 -5.38
C ALA A 152 -18.82 2.42 -5.67
N GLU A 153 -19.74 2.13 -6.58
CA GLU A 153 -20.11 0.75 -6.93
C GLU A 153 -18.91 -0.06 -7.47
N THR A 154 -18.13 0.51 -8.39
CA THR A 154 -16.93 -0.15 -8.95
C THR A 154 -15.79 -0.29 -7.94
N LYS A 155 -15.68 0.64 -6.98
CA LYS A 155 -14.59 0.68 -5.98
C LYS A 155 -14.93 -0.01 -4.66
N LEU A 156 -16.23 -0.26 -4.43
CA LEU A 156 -16.79 -1.09 -3.35
C LEU A 156 -17.04 -2.52 -3.85
N ARG A 157 -17.07 -2.76 -5.17
CA ARG A 157 -17.04 -4.09 -5.78
C ARG A 157 -15.87 -4.92 -5.28
N ASP A 158 -16.14 -6.20 -5.15
CA ASP A 158 -15.31 -7.16 -4.46
C ASP A 158 -13.93 -7.40 -5.04
N GLY A 159 -12.99 -7.70 -4.15
CA GLY A 159 -11.63 -8.08 -4.48
C GLY A 159 -10.66 -7.83 -3.33
N ARG A 160 -9.42 -8.32 -3.49
CA ARG A 160 -8.31 -8.15 -2.53
C ARG A 160 -7.99 -6.68 -2.20
N GLN A 161 -8.49 -5.75 -3.03
CA GLN A 161 -8.36 -4.29 -2.90
C GLN A 161 -9.66 -3.57 -2.51
N SER A 162 -10.73 -4.29 -2.13
CA SER A 162 -12.01 -3.67 -1.75
C SER A 162 -11.83 -2.67 -0.60
N ARG A 163 -12.28 -1.44 -0.82
CA ARG A 163 -12.06 -0.31 0.10
C ARG A 163 -12.92 -0.40 1.35
N LEU A 164 -14.15 -0.91 1.20
CA LEU A 164 -15.01 -1.24 2.33
C LEU A 164 -14.35 -2.32 3.19
N ALA A 165 -13.83 -3.38 2.57
CA ALA A 165 -13.16 -4.44 3.30
C ALA A 165 -11.93 -3.93 4.07
N ARG A 166 -11.19 -2.95 3.53
CA ARG A 166 -10.04 -2.33 4.21
C ARG A 166 -10.46 -1.43 5.37
N LEU A 167 -11.49 -0.62 5.19
CA LEU A 167 -12.05 0.22 6.24
C LEU A 167 -12.59 -0.64 7.38
N LEU A 168 -13.40 -1.65 7.08
CA LEU A 168 -13.94 -2.59 8.07
C LEU A 168 -12.82 -3.32 8.81
N LYS A 169 -11.72 -3.70 8.14
CA LYS A 169 -10.55 -4.28 8.81
C LYS A 169 -9.83 -3.30 9.74
N ALA A 170 -9.70 -2.04 9.34
CA ALA A 170 -9.08 -1.02 10.18
C ALA A 170 -9.92 -0.76 11.44
N LEU A 171 -11.24 -0.63 11.27
CA LEU A 171 -12.19 -0.41 12.36
C LEU A 171 -12.29 -1.63 13.29
N CYS A 172 -12.41 -2.84 12.74
CA CYS A 172 -12.54 -4.08 13.50
C CYS A 172 -11.19 -4.73 13.85
N ARG A 173 -10.06 -4.01 13.78
CA ARG A 173 -8.71 -4.61 13.94
C ARG A 173 -8.54 -5.34 15.27
N LYS A 174 -9.06 -4.77 16.36
CA LYS A 174 -8.96 -5.36 17.71
C LYS A 174 -9.79 -6.64 17.82
N GLU A 175 -11.02 -6.62 17.33
CA GLU A 175 -11.96 -7.74 17.35
C GLU A 175 -11.49 -8.89 16.45
N LEU A 176 -11.01 -8.58 15.25
CA LEU A 176 -10.41 -9.55 14.33
C LEU A 176 -9.17 -10.23 14.94
N ASN A 177 -8.34 -9.49 15.66
CA ASN A 177 -7.17 -10.06 16.33
C ASN A 177 -7.53 -10.92 17.54
N ALA A 178 -8.58 -10.57 18.28
CA ALA A 178 -9.08 -11.37 19.40
C ALA A 178 -9.69 -12.69 18.91
N ALA A 179 -10.58 -12.64 17.91
CA ALA A 179 -11.18 -13.83 17.30
C ALA A 179 -10.12 -14.81 16.75
N ARG A 180 -9.06 -14.28 16.13
CA ARG A 180 -7.91 -15.09 15.67
C ARG A 180 -7.16 -15.79 16.79
N LYS A 181 -6.95 -15.13 17.94
CA LYS A 181 -6.27 -15.76 19.09
C LYS A 181 -7.10 -16.91 19.67
N GLU A 182 -8.41 -16.84 19.54
CA GLU A 182 -9.34 -17.90 19.94
C GLU A 182 -9.57 -18.98 18.86
N GLY A 183 -8.96 -18.83 17.67
CA GLY A 183 -9.16 -19.74 16.55
C GLY A 183 -10.56 -19.69 15.92
N LYS A 184 -11.33 -18.63 16.17
CA LYS A 184 -12.69 -18.43 15.64
C LYS A 184 -12.68 -17.44 14.49
N LEU A 185 -13.60 -17.64 13.55
CA LEU A 185 -13.89 -16.66 12.50
C LEU A 185 -14.68 -15.50 13.09
N HIS A 186 -14.44 -14.30 12.57
CA HIS A 186 -15.25 -13.16 12.95
C HIS A 186 -16.67 -13.30 12.37
N PRO A 187 -17.74 -12.86 13.06
CA PRO A 187 -19.12 -12.98 12.55
C PRO A 187 -19.33 -12.41 11.13
N LEU A 188 -18.56 -11.38 10.77
CA LEU A 188 -18.55 -10.84 9.40
C LEU A 188 -17.92 -11.80 8.39
N GLU A 189 -16.85 -12.51 8.75
CA GLU A 189 -16.22 -13.51 7.89
C GLU A 189 -17.15 -14.71 7.68
N GLU A 190 -17.87 -15.14 8.72
CA GLU A 190 -18.87 -16.21 8.62
C GLU A 190 -20.03 -15.82 7.70
N ARG A 191 -20.57 -14.61 7.84
CA ARG A 191 -21.66 -14.12 6.98
C ARG A 191 -21.25 -13.99 5.52
N VAL A 192 -20.03 -13.54 5.25
CA VAL A 192 -19.50 -13.46 3.89
C VAL A 192 -19.30 -14.86 3.30
N GLY A 193 -18.80 -15.82 4.08
CA GLY A 193 -18.68 -17.22 3.66
C GLY A 193 -20.03 -17.86 3.34
N ALA A 194 -21.03 -17.67 4.20
CA ALA A 194 -22.39 -18.17 3.96
C ALA A 194 -23.02 -17.57 2.69
N PHE A 195 -22.83 -16.26 2.47
CA PHE A 195 -23.31 -15.59 1.27
C PHE A 195 -22.63 -16.10 -0.01
N ASN A 196 -21.32 -16.38 0.02
CA ASN A 196 -20.61 -16.99 -1.11
C ASN A 196 -21.13 -18.41 -1.44
N GLN A 197 -21.46 -19.19 -0.42
CA GLN A 197 -22.05 -20.52 -0.60
C GLN A 197 -23.44 -20.42 -1.23
N GLU A 198 -24.26 -19.46 -0.78
CA GLU A 198 -25.58 -19.20 -1.35
C GLU A 198 -25.49 -18.81 -2.84
N LEU A 199 -24.60 -17.88 -3.20
CA LEU A 199 -24.40 -17.45 -4.59
C LEU A 199 -23.95 -18.58 -5.53
N SER A 200 -23.21 -19.54 -4.99
CA SER A 200 -22.72 -20.69 -5.78
C SER A 200 -23.75 -21.81 -5.91
N ALA A 201 -24.67 -21.93 -4.95
CA ALA A 201 -25.63 -23.02 -4.87
C ALA A 201 -27.03 -22.65 -5.41
N SER A 202 -27.45 -21.39 -5.26
CA SER A 202 -28.79 -20.93 -5.63
C SER A 202 -28.95 -20.77 -7.15
N ASP A 203 -30.13 -21.14 -7.64
CA ASP A 203 -30.58 -20.90 -9.02
C ASP A 203 -31.19 -19.50 -9.21
N ASP A 204 -31.39 -18.76 -8.12
CA ASP A 204 -31.94 -17.39 -8.13
C ASP A 204 -30.94 -16.38 -8.71
N TYR A 205 -29.66 -16.73 -8.77
CA TYR A 205 -28.58 -15.87 -9.24
C TYR A 205 -27.87 -16.46 -10.46
N ALA A 206 -27.47 -15.62 -11.40
CA ALA A 206 -26.80 -16.04 -12.63
C ALA A 206 -25.38 -16.62 -12.42
N ILE A 207 -24.84 -16.57 -11.19
CA ILE A 207 -23.47 -16.99 -10.85
C ILE A 207 -23.27 -18.49 -11.08
N LYS A 208 -24.23 -19.33 -10.65
CA LYS A 208 -24.20 -20.78 -10.86
C LYS A 208 -24.15 -21.14 -12.35
N GLN A 209 -25.05 -20.54 -13.13
CA GLN A 209 -25.08 -20.72 -14.59
C GLN A 209 -23.81 -20.20 -15.27
N ALA A 210 -23.24 -19.09 -14.80
CA ALA A 210 -22.00 -18.54 -15.33
C ALA A 210 -20.81 -19.48 -15.06
N ASN A 211 -20.69 -20.03 -13.85
CA ASN A 211 -19.66 -21.01 -13.48
C ASN A 211 -19.75 -22.28 -14.33
N GLU A 212 -20.95 -22.81 -14.55
CA GLU A 212 -21.18 -23.97 -15.40
C GLU A 212 -20.79 -23.69 -16.86
N ARG A 213 -21.20 -22.55 -17.42
CA ARG A 213 -20.88 -22.16 -18.81
C ARG A 213 -19.38 -21.97 -19.02
N ILE A 214 -18.69 -21.32 -18.08
CA ILE A 214 -17.23 -21.13 -18.13
C ILE A 214 -16.53 -22.49 -18.03
N GLY A 215 -16.93 -23.34 -17.08
CA GLY A 215 -16.36 -24.67 -16.92
C GLY A 215 -16.55 -25.54 -18.17
N ASN A 216 -17.75 -25.52 -18.78
CA ASN A 216 -18.04 -26.25 -20.00
C ASN A 216 -17.23 -25.73 -21.20
N SER A 217 -17.09 -24.41 -21.33
CA SER A 217 -16.30 -23.79 -22.40
C SER A 217 -14.81 -24.11 -22.26
N LEU A 218 -14.28 -24.10 -21.03
CA LEU A 218 -12.88 -24.46 -20.76
C LEU A 218 -12.60 -25.94 -21.02
N ARG A 219 -13.54 -26.84 -20.66
CA ARG A 219 -13.43 -28.28 -20.97
C ARG A 219 -13.48 -28.54 -22.47
N ALA A 220 -14.35 -27.83 -23.20
CA ALA A 220 -14.45 -27.94 -24.64
C ALA A 220 -13.18 -27.46 -25.37
N ALA A 221 -12.55 -26.38 -24.88
CA ALA A 221 -11.37 -25.80 -25.51
C ALA A 221 -10.04 -26.51 -25.15
N LEU A 222 -9.88 -26.98 -23.91
CA LEU A 222 -8.60 -27.50 -23.40
C LEU A 222 -8.61 -29.02 -23.14
N GLY A 223 -9.77 -29.68 -23.24
CA GLY A 223 -9.94 -31.09 -22.91
C GLY A 223 -9.97 -31.35 -21.39
N MET A 224 -10.48 -32.52 -20.98
CA MET A 224 -10.72 -32.82 -19.55
C MET A 224 -9.47 -32.81 -18.68
N HIS A 225 -8.29 -33.07 -19.26
CA HIS A 225 -7.03 -33.18 -18.53
C HIS A 225 -6.32 -31.85 -18.28
N LEU A 226 -6.64 -30.79 -19.03
CA LEU A 226 -5.99 -29.47 -18.91
C LEU A 226 -6.96 -28.36 -18.47
N SER A 227 -8.27 -28.61 -18.46
CA SER A 227 -9.25 -27.62 -18.01
C SER A 227 -9.21 -27.45 -16.47
N GLN A 228 -8.94 -26.25 -15.99
CA GLN A 228 -9.09 -25.91 -14.58
C GLN A 228 -10.53 -25.47 -14.27
N ASN A 229 -11.09 -25.98 -13.18
CA ASN A 229 -12.37 -25.46 -12.66
C ASN A 229 -12.17 -24.03 -12.16
N THR A 230 -13.02 -23.12 -12.64
CA THR A 230 -13.02 -21.71 -12.24
C THR A 230 -14.32 -21.41 -11.51
N LEU A 231 -14.24 -20.80 -10.33
CA LEU A 231 -15.38 -20.41 -9.51
C LEU A 231 -15.38 -18.88 -9.36
N ILE A 232 -16.46 -18.26 -9.82
CA ILE A 232 -16.78 -16.88 -9.53
C ILE A 232 -17.30 -16.85 -8.09
N GLN A 233 -16.50 -16.27 -7.20
CA GLN A 233 -16.83 -16.05 -5.80
C GLN A 233 -16.29 -14.70 -5.37
N PHE A 234 -16.88 -14.12 -4.34
CA PHE A 234 -16.28 -12.96 -3.71
C PHE A 234 -15.00 -13.35 -2.99
N SER A 235 -14.00 -12.49 -3.06
CA SER A 235 -12.69 -12.83 -2.49
C SER A 235 -12.83 -12.97 -0.99
N GLU A 236 -12.86 -14.22 -0.51
CA GLU A 236 -12.65 -14.51 0.90
C GLU A 236 -11.22 -14.11 1.20
N VAL A 237 -11.05 -12.95 1.84
CA VAL A 237 -9.75 -12.61 2.39
C VAL A 237 -9.58 -13.42 3.65
N VAL A 238 -9.35 -14.73 3.49
CA VAL A 238 -8.72 -15.53 4.53
C VAL A 238 -7.41 -14.83 4.78
N SER A 239 -7.29 -14.19 5.93
CA SER A 239 -6.00 -13.78 6.44
C SER A 239 -5.24 -15.06 6.78
N LYS A 240 -4.73 -15.75 5.76
CA LYS A 240 -3.79 -16.83 5.98
C LYS A 240 -2.67 -16.23 6.83
N PRO A 241 -2.25 -16.89 7.92
CA PRO A 241 -0.92 -16.62 8.43
C PRO A 241 0.02 -16.74 7.23
N ALA A 242 0.99 -15.85 7.10
CA ALA A 242 2.07 -16.02 6.15
C ALA A 242 2.79 -17.34 6.48
N ARG A 243 2.25 -18.46 5.98
CA ARG A 243 3.00 -19.70 5.84
C ARG A 243 3.96 -19.38 4.71
N ARG A 244 5.15 -18.95 5.13
CA ARG A 244 6.37 -18.90 4.34
C ARG A 244 6.44 -20.23 3.58
N VAL A 245 6.11 -20.20 2.30
CA VAL A 245 6.45 -21.29 1.39
C VAL A 245 7.95 -21.13 1.20
N VAL A 246 8.72 -21.90 1.97
CA VAL A 246 10.11 -22.17 1.62
C VAL A 246 10.04 -23.06 0.39
N LEU A 247 10.28 -22.46 -0.77
CA LEU A 247 10.57 -23.22 -1.98
C LEU A 247 11.93 -23.89 -1.75
N HIS A 248 11.93 -25.15 -1.33
CA HIS A 248 13.09 -26.00 -1.56
C HIS A 248 13.19 -26.21 -3.07
N HIS A 249 14.18 -25.56 -3.70
CA HIS A 249 14.69 -26.04 -4.97
C HIS A 249 15.27 -27.44 -4.71
N GLY A 250 14.47 -28.46 -5.01
CA GLY A 250 14.96 -29.79 -5.34
C GLY A 250 15.72 -29.70 -6.65
N GLY A 251 16.90 -29.06 -6.61
CA GLY A 251 17.91 -29.27 -7.61
C GLY A 251 18.47 -30.67 -7.36
N GLU A 252 18.22 -31.58 -8.30
CA GLU A 252 18.99 -32.81 -8.45
C GLU A 252 20.48 -32.44 -8.51
N ARG A 253 21.14 -32.42 -7.35
CA ARG A 253 22.57 -32.63 -7.29
C ARG A 253 22.76 -34.12 -7.49
N ARG A 254 23.25 -34.48 -8.67
CA ARG A 254 23.93 -35.75 -8.90
C ARG A 254 25.02 -35.86 -7.85
N ASP A 255 24.86 -36.82 -6.95
CA ASP A 255 25.89 -37.22 -6.00
C ASP A 255 27.11 -37.74 -6.77
N PHE A 256 28.16 -36.93 -6.82
CA PHE A 256 29.52 -37.45 -7.00
C PHE A 256 29.96 -37.99 -5.64
N ILE A 257 29.69 -39.27 -5.40
CA ILE A 257 30.29 -40.00 -4.28
C ILE A 257 31.75 -40.25 -4.64
N SER A 258 32.63 -39.53 -3.95
CA SER A 258 34.04 -39.87 -3.82
C SER A 258 34.17 -41.10 -2.92
N HIS A 259 34.21 -42.29 -3.51
CA HIS A 259 34.74 -43.46 -2.83
C HIS A 259 36.27 -43.43 -2.92
N GLN A 260 36.91 -43.08 -1.80
CA GLN A 260 38.24 -43.60 -1.51
C GLN A 260 38.07 -45.08 -1.14
N GLU A 261 38.51 -45.97 -2.03
CA GLU A 261 38.86 -47.33 -1.65
C GLU A 261 40.30 -47.62 -2.06
N LYS A 262 40.94 -48.36 -1.15
CA LYS A 262 42.37 -48.60 -1.03
C LYS A 262 42.98 -49.23 -2.27
N ASN A 263 44.19 -48.76 -2.55
CA ASN A 263 45.23 -49.49 -3.27
C ASN A 263 45.27 -50.98 -2.94
N SER A 264 45.14 -51.78 -3.99
CA SER A 264 45.87 -53.03 -4.18
C SER A 264 46.39 -53.04 -5.62
N SER A 265 47.69 -52.79 -5.77
CA SER A 265 48.53 -53.09 -6.95
C SER A 265 48.50 -54.62 -7.26
N PRO A 266 49.04 -55.15 -8.38
CA PRO A 266 50.02 -54.57 -9.32
C PRO A 266 49.82 -54.90 -10.83
N GLY A 267 50.71 -54.36 -11.68
CA GLY A 267 50.93 -54.74 -13.09
C GLY A 267 50.99 -53.52 -14.00
N ILE A 268 52.14 -52.88 -14.23
CA ILE A 268 53.21 -53.28 -15.19
C ILE A 268 52.61 -53.63 -16.56
N PHE A 269 52.79 -52.76 -17.55
CA PHE A 269 53.58 -53.03 -18.77
C PHE A 269 53.68 -51.75 -19.61
N GLU A 270 54.95 -51.41 -19.90
CA GLU A 270 55.58 -50.57 -20.95
C GLU A 270 54.85 -49.36 -21.55
#